data_AF-A0A1N7L8W3-F1
#
_entry.id   AF-A0A1N7L8W3-F1
#
_cell.length_a   1.000
_cell.length_b   1.000
_cell.length_c   1.000
_cell.angle_alpha   90.00
_cell.angle_beta   90.00
_cell.angle_gamma   90.00
#
_symmetry.space_group_name_H-M   'P 1'
#
loop_
_entity.id
_entity.type
_entity.pdbx_description
1 polymer ?
#
loop_
_entity_poly.entity_id
_entity_poly.type
_entity_poly.pdbx_seq_one_letter_code
_entity_poly.pdbx_strand_id
1 'polypeptide(L)'
;MFRFAPPRTRRRPDLTPMIDVVFLLLVFFMLVARFGVERHVPLVTGGAGAGEWTGPARLVDVAPGGALRLNGAAVAPADLPARLGALMAAPSDPVILRAREATLQDLVAAMDLLTAAGFTQLVLMD
;
A
#
# COMPACT_ATOMS: atom_id res chain seq x y z
N MET A 1 -13.71 -31.70 -74.13
CA MET A 1 -12.83 -30.51 -74.07
C MET A 1 -12.79 -30.07 -72.61
N PHE A 2 -11.71 -30.32 -71.89
CA PHE A 2 -11.59 -29.97 -70.46
C PHE A 2 -11.17 -28.50 -70.33
N ARG A 3 -11.94 -27.72 -69.56
CA ARG A 3 -11.67 -26.31 -69.29
C ARG A 3 -11.11 -26.19 -67.87
N PHE A 4 -9.83 -25.82 -67.76
CA PHE A 4 -9.19 -25.59 -66.46
C PHE A 4 -9.68 -24.27 -65.85
N ALA A 5 -10.02 -24.29 -64.57
CA ALA A 5 -10.44 -23.11 -63.82
C ALA A 5 -9.27 -22.10 -63.71
N PRO A 6 -9.56 -20.78 -63.72
CA PRO A 6 -8.52 -19.77 -63.62
C PRO A 6 -7.76 -19.87 -62.27
N PRO A 7 -6.45 -19.57 -62.26
CA PRO A 7 -5.62 -19.66 -61.07
C PRO A 7 -6.13 -18.71 -59.97
N ARG A 8 -6.30 -19.22 -58.74
CA ARG A 8 -6.74 -18.42 -57.59
C ARG A 8 -5.64 -17.43 -57.20
N THR A 9 -5.96 -16.14 -57.16
CA THR A 9 -5.01 -15.11 -56.73
C THR A 9 -4.70 -15.31 -55.25
N ARG A 10 -3.42 -15.37 -54.88
CA ARG A 10 -2.99 -15.48 -53.47
C ARG A 10 -3.32 -14.15 -52.78
N ARG A 11 -4.35 -14.13 -51.92
CA ARG A 11 -4.67 -12.95 -51.09
C ARG A 11 -3.57 -12.75 -50.06
N ARG A 12 -3.06 -11.51 -49.96
CA ARG A 12 -2.15 -11.12 -48.88
C ARG A 12 -2.93 -11.08 -47.56
N PRO A 13 -2.33 -11.48 -46.42
CA PRO A 13 -2.97 -11.36 -45.13
C PRO A 13 -3.25 -9.89 -44.81
N ASP A 14 -4.45 -9.61 -44.30
CA ASP A 14 -4.84 -8.29 -43.84
C ASP A 14 -4.25 -8.07 -42.44
N LEU A 15 -3.50 -6.98 -42.28
CA LEU A 15 -2.83 -6.62 -41.02
C LEU A 15 -3.74 -5.81 -40.08
N THR A 16 -4.83 -5.27 -40.60
CA THR A 16 -5.80 -4.46 -39.83
C THR A 16 -6.30 -5.20 -38.57
N PRO A 17 -6.67 -6.50 -38.64
CA PRO A 17 -7.05 -7.28 -37.45
C PRO A 17 -5.88 -7.53 -36.48
N MET A 18 -4.65 -7.64 -36.96
CA MET A 18 -3.48 -7.85 -36.10
C MET A 18 -3.12 -6.58 -35.31
N ILE A 19 -3.24 -5.42 -35.94
CA ILE A 19 -3.02 -4.12 -35.29
C ILE A 19 -4.01 -3.93 -34.14
N ASP A 20 -5.28 -4.27 -34.35
CA ASP A 20 -6.34 -4.13 -33.34
C ASP A 20 -6.07 -5.01 -32.11
N VAL A 21 -5.68 -6.27 -32.30
CA VAL A 21 -5.32 -7.17 -31.19
C VAL A 21 -4.14 -6.60 -30.39
N VAL A 22 -3.09 -6.11 -31.05
CA VAL A 22 -1.94 -5.53 -30.34
C VAL A 22 -2.34 -4.25 -29.61
N PHE A 23 -3.17 -3.40 -30.20
CA PHE A 23 -3.65 -2.17 -29.57
C PHE A 23 -4.50 -2.46 -28.33
N LEU A 24 -5.43 -3.41 -28.44
CA LEU A 24 -6.26 -3.86 -27.32
C LEU A 24 -5.40 -4.43 -26.17
N LEU A 25 -4.37 -5.21 -26.49
CA LEU A 25 -3.43 -5.73 -25.49
C LEU A 25 -2.67 -4.60 -24.79
N LEU A 26 -2.18 -3.59 -25.53
CA LEU A 26 -1.48 -2.44 -24.93
C LEU A 26 -2.38 -1.62 -24.01
N VAL A 27 -3.63 -1.36 -24.40
CA VAL A 27 -4.60 -0.66 -23.55
C VAL A 27 -4.91 -1.46 -22.30
N PHE A 28 -5.16 -2.77 -22.43
CA PHE A 28 -5.43 -3.64 -21.29
C PHE A 28 -4.23 -3.67 -20.34
N PHE A 29 -3.02 -3.79 -20.87
CA PHE A 29 -1.79 -3.79 -20.08
C PHE A 29 -1.57 -2.45 -19.35
N MET A 30 -1.80 -1.33 -20.03
CA MET A 30 -1.69 0.01 -19.44
C MET A 30 -2.70 0.22 -18.30
N LEU A 31 -3.93 -0.28 -18.44
CA LEU A 31 -4.94 -0.22 -17.39
C LEU A 31 -4.57 -1.10 -16.19
N VAL A 32 -4.10 -2.33 -16.44
CA VAL A 32 -3.72 -3.27 -15.38
C VAL A 32 -2.45 -2.83 -14.64
N ALA A 33 -1.46 -2.29 -15.36
CA ALA A 33 -0.20 -1.84 -14.78
C ALA A 33 -0.38 -0.69 -13.76
N ARG A 34 -1.50 0.04 -13.80
CA ARG A 34 -1.80 1.10 -12.82
C ARG A 34 -2.08 0.55 -11.42
N PHE A 35 -2.45 -0.73 -11.28
CA PHE A 35 -2.77 -1.33 -9.98
C PHE A 35 -1.55 -1.71 -9.14
N GLY A 36 -0.33 -1.52 -9.64
CA GLY A 36 0.91 -2.01 -9.01
C GLY A 36 1.70 -1.00 -8.18
N VAL A 37 1.14 0.14 -7.77
CA VAL A 37 1.84 0.99 -6.78
C VAL A 37 1.57 0.42 -5.40
N GLU A 38 2.20 -0.71 -5.09
CA GLU A 38 2.31 -1.19 -3.72
C GLU A 38 3.03 -0.11 -2.90
N ARG A 39 2.30 0.57 -2.01
CA ARG A 39 2.92 1.40 -0.98
C ARG A 39 3.61 0.48 0.00
N HIS A 40 4.92 0.31 -0.16
CA HIS A 40 5.74 -0.34 0.84
C HIS A 40 5.85 0.60 2.05
N VAL A 41 5.10 0.30 3.11
CA VAL A 41 5.36 0.85 4.44
C VAL A 41 6.42 -0.05 5.06
N PRO A 42 7.64 0.43 5.34
CA PRO A 42 8.65 -0.37 6.01
C PRO A 42 8.18 -0.64 7.45
N LEU A 43 7.56 -1.80 7.66
CA LEU A 43 7.16 -2.27 8.98
C LEU A 43 8.23 -3.18 9.55
N VAL A 44 8.71 -2.85 10.73
CA VAL A 44 9.53 -3.77 11.52
C VAL A 44 8.58 -4.59 12.40
N THR A 45 8.56 -5.90 12.23
CA THR A 45 7.80 -6.81 13.09
C THR A 45 8.57 -7.02 14.39
N GLY A 46 7.94 -6.76 15.54
CA GLY A 46 8.57 -6.97 16.85
C GLY A 46 8.91 -8.44 17.08
N GLY A 47 10.19 -8.78 17.19
CA GLY A 47 10.63 -10.15 17.49
C GLY A 47 12.13 -10.39 17.33
N ALA A 48 12.79 -9.70 16.40
CA ALA A 48 14.23 -9.81 16.18
C ALA A 48 14.94 -8.50 16.54
N GLY A 49 15.57 -8.46 17.72
CA GLY A 49 16.48 -7.36 18.08
C GLY A 49 15.79 -6.11 18.62
N ALA A 50 14.85 -6.25 19.55
CA ALA A 50 14.47 -5.12 20.41
C ALA A 50 15.68 -4.77 21.30
N GLY A 51 16.61 -3.98 20.76
CA GLY A 51 17.59 -3.26 21.56
C GLY A 51 16.86 -2.43 22.61
N GLU A 52 17.52 -2.16 23.75
CA GLU A 52 16.94 -1.41 24.86
C GLU A 52 16.24 -0.14 24.36
N TRP A 53 14.91 -0.12 24.50
CA TRP A 53 14.11 1.04 24.15
C TRP A 53 14.50 2.20 25.05
N THR A 54 15.11 3.22 24.46
CA THR A 54 15.56 4.40 25.19
C THR A 54 14.72 5.59 24.74
N GLY A 55 13.81 6.06 25.60
CA GLY A 55 12.96 7.21 25.32
C GLY A 55 11.51 7.06 25.81
N PRO A 56 10.68 8.10 25.65
CA PRO A 56 9.27 8.06 26.00
C PRO A 56 8.56 6.90 25.29
N ALA A 57 7.59 6.26 25.95
CA ALA A 57 6.75 5.28 25.29
C ALA A 57 5.99 5.95 24.13
N ARG A 58 5.92 5.29 22.98
CA ARG A 58 5.23 5.76 21.77
C ARG A 58 4.34 4.65 21.23
N LEU A 59 3.41 4.21 22.09
CA LEU A 59 2.50 3.12 21.79
C LEU A 59 1.16 3.68 21.31
N VAL A 60 0.80 3.34 20.08
CA VAL A 60 -0.48 3.65 19.46
C VAL A 60 -1.32 2.38 19.44
N ASP A 61 -2.32 2.32 20.30
CA ASP A 61 -3.35 1.29 20.24
C ASP A 61 -4.42 1.70 19.23
N VAL A 62 -4.72 0.80 18.30
CA VAL A 62 -5.81 0.92 17.32
C VAL A 62 -6.92 -0.03 17.74
N ALA A 63 -8.12 0.49 17.97
CA ALA A 63 -9.32 -0.27 18.34
C ALA A 63 -10.35 -0.26 17.20
N PRO A 64 -11.42 -1.10 17.26
CA PRO A 64 -12.38 -1.22 16.18
C PRO A 64 -13.07 0.12 15.88
N GLY A 65 -13.32 0.40 14.60
CA GLY A 65 -13.97 1.63 14.17
C GLY A 65 -13.06 2.86 14.19
N GLY A 66 -11.74 2.65 14.15
CA GLY A 66 -10.73 3.73 14.07
C GLY A 66 -10.49 4.48 15.37
N ALA A 67 -10.88 3.93 16.53
CA ALA A 67 -10.59 4.54 17.82
C ALA A 67 -9.10 4.38 18.16
N LEU A 68 -8.44 5.49 18.53
CA LEU A 68 -7.00 5.53 18.77
C LEU A 68 -6.69 5.87 20.22
N ARG A 69 -5.63 5.26 20.77
CA ARG A 69 -5.07 5.62 22.08
C ARG A 69 -3.57 5.75 21.97
N LEU A 70 -3.03 6.86 22.47
CA LEU A 70 -1.60 7.08 22.61
C LEU A 70 -1.21 6.84 24.07
N ASN A 71 -0.37 5.83 24.32
CA ASN A 71 0.07 5.42 25.65
C ASN A 71 -1.11 5.22 26.62
N GLY A 72 -2.20 4.60 26.14
CA GLY A 72 -3.42 4.34 26.91
C GLY A 72 -4.43 5.50 26.99
N ALA A 73 -4.02 6.73 26.66
CA ALA A 73 -4.90 7.89 26.62
C ALA A 73 -5.60 8.00 25.26
N ALA A 74 -6.93 8.09 25.26
CA ALA A 74 -7.71 8.31 24.03
C ALA A 74 -7.23 9.56 23.29
N VAL A 75 -7.22 9.48 21.95
CA VAL A 75 -6.78 10.56 21.09
C VAL A 75 -7.65 10.62 19.84
N ALA A 76 -8.05 11.83 19.45
CA ALA A 76 -8.71 12.01 18.17
C ALA A 76 -7.69 11.79 17.04
N PRO A 77 -8.08 11.21 15.89
CA PRO A 77 -7.16 11.01 14.77
C PRO A 77 -6.42 12.29 14.35
N ALA A 78 -7.12 13.43 14.33
CA ALA A 78 -6.53 14.72 13.98
C ALA A 78 -5.43 15.19 14.95
N ASP A 79 -5.51 14.80 16.23
CA ASP A 79 -4.58 15.25 17.29
C ASP A 79 -3.40 14.29 17.48
N LEU A 80 -3.52 13.06 16.96
CA LEU A 80 -2.49 12.03 17.14
C LEU A 80 -1.11 12.49 16.63
N PRO A 81 -0.96 13.10 15.44
CA PRO A 81 0.35 13.54 14.97
C PRO A 81 1.02 14.56 15.89
N ALA A 82 0.27 15.55 16.36
CA ALA A 82 0.80 16.59 17.24
C ALA A 82 1.22 16.01 18.60
N ARG A 83 0.38 15.14 19.18
CA ARG A 83 0.69 14.51 20.47
C ARG A 83 1.84 13.52 20.39
N LEU A 84 1.96 12.79 19.28
CA LEU A 84 3.05 11.87 19.05
C LEU A 84 4.36 12.62 18.78
N GLY A 85 4.32 13.69 17.99
CA GLY A 85 5.48 14.54 17.71
C GLY A 85 6.10 15.16 18.98
N ALA A 86 5.28 15.51 19.98
CA ALA A 86 5.77 15.99 21.27
C ALA A 86 6.57 14.93 22.08
N LEU A 87 6.44 13.65 21.74
CA LEU A 87 7.15 12.53 22.37
C LEU A 87 8.37 12.07 21.56
N MET A 88 8.64 12.70 20.42
CA MET A 88 9.71 12.33 19.50
C MET A 88 10.86 13.34 19.57
N ALA A 89 12.09 12.82 19.61
CA ALA A 89 13.29 13.63 19.44
C ALA A 89 13.62 13.83 17.96
N ALA A 90 13.34 12.83 17.14
CA ALA A 90 13.49 12.88 15.68
C ALA A 90 12.33 12.12 14.99
N PRO A 91 11.93 12.47 13.76
CA PRO A 91 10.91 11.74 12.99
C PRO A 91 11.26 10.27 12.70
N SER A 92 12.54 9.91 12.80
CA SER A 92 13.06 8.55 12.69
C SER A 92 12.90 7.72 13.97
N ASP A 93 12.39 8.31 15.04
CA ASP A 93 12.15 7.56 16.26
C ASP A 93 11.07 6.49 16.04
N PRO A 94 11.25 5.26 16.55
CA PRO A 94 10.27 4.20 16.34
C PRO A 94 8.95 4.50 17.04
N VAL A 95 7.84 4.17 16.38
CA VAL A 95 6.48 4.26 16.90
C VAL A 95 5.88 2.86 16.89
N ILE A 96 5.38 2.39 18.01
CA ILE A 96 4.80 1.06 18.14
C ILE A 96 3.31 1.15 17.86
N LEU A 97 2.83 0.44 16.84
CA LEU A 97 1.42 0.23 16.59
C LEU A 97 1.01 -1.13 17.14
N ARG A 98 -0.12 -1.17 17.86
CA ARG A 98 -0.73 -2.40 18.34
C ARG A 98 -2.20 -2.45 17.98
N ALA A 99 -2.63 -3.56 17.40
CA ALA A 99 -4.03 -3.80 17.09
C ALA A 99 -4.77 -4.35 18.33
N ARG A 100 -5.86 -3.70 18.72
CA ARG A 100 -6.76 -4.13 19.80
C ARG A 100 -8.09 -4.53 19.19
N GLU A 101 -8.17 -5.73 18.64
CA GLU A 101 -9.35 -6.24 17.91
C GLU A 101 -9.72 -5.42 16.66
N ALA A 102 -8.87 -4.47 16.27
CA ALA A 102 -9.05 -3.62 15.10
C ALA A 102 -8.99 -4.42 13.81
N THR A 103 -9.74 -3.97 12.81
CA THR A 103 -9.67 -4.56 11.47
C THR A 103 -8.36 -4.16 10.78
N LEU A 104 -7.97 -4.90 9.74
CA LEU A 104 -6.83 -4.50 8.90
C LEU A 104 -7.05 -3.09 8.32
N GLN A 105 -8.28 -2.72 7.97
CA GLN A 105 -8.60 -1.40 7.44
C GLN A 105 -8.35 -0.29 8.47
N ASP A 106 -8.72 -0.52 9.74
CA ASP A 106 -8.45 0.44 10.83
C ASP A 106 -6.95 0.64 11.02
N LEU A 107 -6.17 -0.45 10.96
CA LEU A 107 -4.72 -0.41 11.08
C LEU A 107 -4.06 0.34 9.92
N VAL A 108 -4.49 0.06 8.68
CA VAL A 108 -3.99 0.76 7.48
C VAL A 108 -4.33 2.25 7.54
N ALA A 109 -5.54 2.61 7.96
CA ALA A 109 -5.92 4.01 8.13
C ALA A 109 -5.04 4.73 9.17
N ALA A 110 -4.70 4.06 10.28
CA ALA A 110 -3.78 4.60 11.28
C ALA A 110 -2.34 4.76 10.73
N MET A 111 -1.86 3.78 9.94
CA MET A 111 -0.55 3.87 9.28
C MET A 111 -0.50 5.01 8.27
N ASP A 112 -1.51 5.13 7.40
CA ASP A 112 -1.59 6.21 6.41
C ASP A 112 -1.59 7.58 7.07
N LEU A 113 -2.32 7.75 8.17
CA LEU A 113 -2.35 8.97 8.97
C LEU A 113 -0.95 9.33 9.50
N LEU A 114 -0.22 8.35 10.05
CA LEU A 114 1.09 8.57 10.62
C LEU A 114 2.16 8.82 9.55
N THR A 115 2.11 8.07 8.44
CA THR A 115 3.02 8.28 7.30
C THR A 115 2.78 9.62 6.61
N ALA A 116 1.52 10.06 6.48
CA ALA A 116 1.18 11.39 5.97
C ALA A 116 1.70 12.52 6.88
N ALA A 117 1.81 12.26 8.17
CA ALA A 117 2.44 13.17 9.14
C ALA A 117 3.99 13.11 9.16
N GLY A 118 4.60 12.23 8.37
CA GLY A 118 6.05 12.13 8.23
C GLY A 118 6.73 11.12 9.16
N PHE A 119 5.97 10.29 9.90
CA PHE A 119 6.54 9.22 10.71
C PHE A 119 6.91 8.03 9.82
N THR A 120 8.19 7.65 9.84
CA THR A 120 8.75 6.67 8.88
C THR A 120 9.15 5.34 9.51
N GLN A 121 9.24 5.27 10.84
CA GLN A 121 9.63 4.07 11.58
C GLN A 121 8.43 3.54 12.38
N LEU A 122 7.55 2.81 11.70
CA LEU A 122 6.40 2.16 12.32
C LEU A 122 6.75 0.69 12.63
N VAL A 123 6.54 0.29 13.88
CA VAL A 123 6.77 -1.06 14.37
C VAL A 123 5.42 -1.67 14.71
N LEU A 124 5.00 -2.72 14.01
CA LEU A 124 3.76 -3.41 14.31
C LEU A 124 4.01 -4.48 15.37
N MET A 125 3.18 -4.49 16.41
CA MET A 125 3.18 -5.47 17.49
C MET A 125 1.78 -6.08 17.64
N ASP A 126 1.73 -7.40 17.86
CA ASP A 126 0.50 -8.17 18.05
C ASP A 126 -0.27 -7.77 19.34
#